data_AF-A0A2D8JNB0-F1
#
_entry.id   AF-A0A2D8JNB0-F1
#
_cell.length_a   1.000
_cell.length_b   1.000
_cell.length_c   1.000
_cell.angle_alpha   90.00
_cell.angle_beta   90.00
_cell.angle_gamma   90.00
#
_symmetry.space_group_name_H-M   'P 1'
#
loop_
_entity.id
_entity.type
_entity.pdbx_description
1 polymer ?
#
loop_
_entity_poly.entity_id
_entity_poly.type
_entity_poly.pdbx_seq_one_letter_code
_entity_poly.pdbx_strand_id
1 'polypeptide(L)' 'SLTLSKYDEIKKLKILNLNRGTEFVFNNQIFIKEEKLRKRYRCINKKNNKVYFFHPLAEISVLE' A
#
# COMPACT_ATOMS: atom_id res chain seq x y z
N SER A 1 -17.87 28.94 6.00
CA SER A 1 -16.95 28.43 4.96
C SER A 1 -15.97 27.45 5.58
N LEU A 2 -15.56 26.44 4.80
CA LEU A 2 -14.56 25.38 5.07
C LEU A 2 -15.13 24.00 5.46
N THR A 3 -15.65 23.34 4.42
CA THR A 3 -15.75 21.89 4.25
C THR A 3 -14.46 21.18 4.69
N LEU A 4 -14.49 20.44 5.79
CA LEU A 4 -13.40 19.54 6.15
C LEU A 4 -13.55 18.28 5.30
N SER A 5 -12.65 18.16 4.33
CA SER A 5 -12.58 17.14 3.30
C SER A 5 -12.92 15.75 3.82
N LYS A 6 -13.78 15.09 3.03
CA LYS A 6 -13.99 13.65 2.94
C LYS A 6 -12.82 12.88 3.57
N TYR A 7 -13.06 12.31 4.74
CA TYR A 7 -12.29 11.17 5.18
C TYR A 7 -12.59 10.07 4.17
N ASP A 8 -11.78 9.95 3.12
CA ASP A 8 -11.68 8.72 2.35
C ASP A 8 -11.55 7.60 3.37
N GLU A 9 -12.48 6.66 3.36
CA GLU A 9 -12.53 5.57 4.33
C GLU A 9 -11.27 4.72 4.17
N ILE A 10 -10.24 5.05 4.94
CA ILE A 10 -8.93 4.39 4.86
C ILE A 10 -9.08 2.97 5.38
N LYS A 11 -9.35 2.03 4.48
CA LYS A 11 -9.50 0.62 4.81
C LYS A 11 -8.12 0.01 5.05
N LYS A 12 -7.84 -0.33 6.31
CA LYS A 12 -6.61 -1.03 6.71
C LYS A 12 -6.72 -2.51 6.34
N LEU A 13 -5.87 -2.96 5.44
CA LEU A 13 -5.76 -4.35 5.01
C LEU A 13 -4.34 -4.85 5.26
N LYS A 14 -4.16 -6.18 5.22
CA LYS A 14 -2.82 -6.78 5.25
C LYS A 14 -2.31 -6.93 3.84
N ILE A 15 -1.01 -6.69 3.62
CA ILE A 15 -0.41 -6.85 2.30
C ILE A 15 -0.56 -8.27 1.74
N LEU A 16 -0.63 -9.29 2.59
CA LEU A 16 -0.92 -10.68 2.19
C LEU A 16 -2.20 -10.79 1.37
N ASN A 17 -3.25 -10.07 1.75
CA ASN A 17 -4.58 -10.12 1.12
C ASN A 17 -4.69 -9.25 -0.14
N LEU A 18 -3.67 -8.44 -0.44
CA LEU A 18 -3.68 -7.55 -1.59
C LEU A 18 -3.33 -8.30 -2.88
N ASN A 19 -3.93 -7.96 -4.02
CA ASN A 19 -3.55 -8.56 -5.30
C ASN A 19 -2.23 -7.97 -5.82
N ARG A 20 -1.58 -8.69 -6.74
CA ARG A 20 -0.44 -8.14 -7.50
C ARG A 20 -0.95 -7.05 -8.44
N GLY A 21 -0.19 -5.97 -8.57
CA GLY A 21 -0.53 -4.78 -9.35
C GLY A 21 -1.40 -3.78 -8.59
N THR A 22 -1.87 -4.11 -7.39
CA THR A 22 -2.71 -3.19 -6.60
C THR A 22 -1.86 -2.12 -5.93
N GLU A 23 -2.34 -0.88 -6.00
CA GLU A 23 -1.74 0.27 -5.34
C GLU A 23 -2.26 0.38 -3.89
N PHE A 24 -1.36 0.70 -2.97
CA PHE A 24 -1.70 0.90 -1.56
C PHE A 24 -0.88 2.03 -0.98
N VAL A 25 -1.43 2.65 0.06
CA VAL A 25 -0.78 3.69 0.84
C VAL A 25 -0.16 3.09 2.08
N PHE A 26 1.11 3.42 2.33
CA PHE A 26 1.82 3.09 3.55
C PHE A 26 2.64 4.31 3.98
N ASN A 27 2.49 4.77 5.22
CA ASN A 27 3.15 5.99 5.72
C ASN A 27 3.01 7.20 4.77
N ASN A 28 1.80 7.52 4.31
CA ASN A 28 1.51 8.61 3.36
C ASN A 28 2.24 8.51 2.01
N GLN A 29 2.75 7.33 1.65
CA GLN A 29 3.38 7.06 0.35
C GLN A 29 2.63 5.97 -0.39
N ILE A 30 2.53 6.10 -1.71
CA ILE A 30 1.85 5.13 -2.57
C ILE A 30 2.87 4.09 -3.03
N PHE A 31 2.51 2.81 -2.87
CA PHE A 31 3.28 1.66 -3.29
C PHE A 31 2.42 0.76 -4.17
N ILE A 32 3.06 0.02 -5.05
CA ILE A 32 2.42 -0.98 -5.91
C ILE A 32 2.95 -2.34 -5.48
N LYS A 33 2.05 -3.29 -5.18
CA LYS A 33 2.45 -4.66 -4.86
C LYS A 33 2.84 -5.39 -6.13
N GLU A 34 4.07 -5.87 -6.22
CA GLU A 34 4.58 -6.63 -7.36
C GLU A 34 4.55 -8.13 -7.06
N GLU A 35 5.70 -8.77 -6.91
CA GLU A 35 5.84 -10.20 -6.71
C GLU A 35 6.11 -10.56 -5.25
N LYS A 36 5.85 -11.82 -4.88
CA LYS A 36 6.32 -12.37 -3.60
C LYS A 36 7.73 -12.90 -3.81
N LEU A 37 8.72 -12.28 -3.17
CA LEU A 37 10.09 -12.76 -3.18
C LEU A 37 10.38 -13.52 -1.89
N ARG A 38 10.46 -14.85 -1.98
CA ARG A 38 10.67 -15.77 -0.84
C ARG A 38 9.63 -15.57 0.28
N LYS A 39 10.00 -14.87 1.37
CA LYS A 39 9.18 -14.64 2.57
C LYS A 39 8.58 -13.22 2.63
N ARG A 40 8.95 -12.30 1.73
CA ARG A 40 8.51 -10.90 1.74
C ARG A 40 7.84 -10.52 0.42
N TYR A 41 7.01 -9.48 0.45
CA TYR A 41 6.40 -8.92 -0.75
C TYR A 41 7.27 -7.80 -1.29
N ARG A 42 7.60 -7.88 -2.58
CA ARG A 42 8.25 -6.81 -3.32
C ARG A 42 7.20 -5.76 -3.65
N CYS A 43 7.46 -4.52 -3.27
CA CYS A 43 6.60 -3.39 -3.58
C CYS A 43 7.44 -2.26 -4.16
N ILE A 44 6.90 -1.53 -5.13
CA ILE A 44 7.57 -0.41 -5.75
C ILE A 44 6.88 0.86 -5.28
N ASN A 45 7.63 1.80 -4.73
CA ASN A 45 7.11 3.09 -4.37
C ASN A 45 6.89 3.93 -5.63
N LYS A 46 5.66 4.39 -5.86
CA LYS A 46 5.26 5.13 -7.06
C LYS A 46 5.88 6.53 -7.13
N LYS A 47 6.28 7.11 -5.98
CA LYS A 47 6.87 8.45 -5.91
C LYS A 47 8.33 8.49 -6.38
N ASN A 48 9.12 7.47 -6.07
CA ASN A 48 10.56 7.45 -6.31
C ASN A 48 11.06 6.19 -7.05
N ASN A 49 10.15 5.32 -7.49
CA ASN A 49 10.43 4.04 -8.14
C ASN A 49 11.37 3.12 -7.35
N LYS A 50 11.55 3.33 -6.04
CA LYS A 50 12.38 2.48 -5.20
C LYS A 50 11.62 1.21 -4.83
N VAL A 51 12.34 0.10 -4.81
CA VAL A 51 11.83 -1.20 -4.41
C VAL A 51 11.97 -1.37 -2.90
N TYR A 52 10.89 -1.80 -2.26
CA TYR A 52 10.80 -2.10 -0.84
C TYR A 52 10.30 -3.52 -0.62
N PHE A 53 10.72 -4.13 0.49
CA PHE A 53 10.29 -5.48 0.86
C PHE A 53 9.45 -5.42 2.12
N PHE A 54 8.16 -5.67 1.96
CA PHE A 54 7.17 -5.64 3.03
C PHE A 54 7.00 -7.02 3.68
N HIS A 55 6.81 -7.02 5.00
CA HIS A 55 6.44 -8.23 5.74
C HIS A 55 5.00 -8.63 5.37
N PRO A 56 4.65 -9.93 5.23
CA PRO A 56 3.30 -10.38 4.88
C PRO A 56 2.19 -9.89 5.82
N LEU A 57 2.54 -9.62 7.09
CA LEU A 57 1.62 -9.10 8.10
C LEU A 57 1.62 -7.56 8.18
N ALA A 58 2.28 -6.87 7.26
CA ALA A 58 2.27 -5.41 7.24
C ALA A 58 0.85 -4.89 6.98
N GLU A 59 0.41 -3.97 7.83
CA GLU A 59 -0.83 -3.22 7.66
C GLU A 59 -0.60 -2.10 6.65
N ILE A 60 -1.46 -2.08 5.62
CA ILE A 60 -1.46 -1.11 4.54
C ILE A 60 -2.85 -0.52 4.42
N SER A 61 -2.92 0.67 3.86
CA SER A 61 -4.17 1.37 3.61
C SER A 61 -4.48 1.33 2.12
N VAL A 62 -5.66 0.90 1.72
CA VAL A 62 -6.11 1.06 0.33
C VAL A 62 -7.06 2.25 0.25
N LEU A 63 -6.93 3.06 -0.81
CA LEU A 63 -8.00 3.95 -1.22
C LEU A 63 -8.94 3.10 -2.08
N GLU A 64 -10.20 3.03 -1.67
CA GLU A 64 -11.28 2.39 -2.45
C GLU A 64 -11.82 3.38 -3.50
#